data_AF-A0A661WXC1-F1
#
_entry.id   AF-A0A661WXC1-F1
#
_cell.length_a   1.000
_cell.length_b   1.000
_cell.length_c   1.000
_cell.angle_alpha   90.00
_cell.angle_beta   90.00
_cell.angle_gamma   90.00
#
_symmetry.space_group_name_H-M   'P 1'
#
loop_
_entity.id
_entity.type
_entity.pdbx_description
1 polymer ?
#
loop_
_entity_poly.entity_id
_entity_poly.type
_entity_poly.pdbx_seq_one_letter_code
_entity_poly.pdbx_strand_id
1 'polypeptide(L)'
;MPDLSNFKNETTKQLTTFNLEKKTKTIAVPRGQKITLGEVKGHGCINQLWLTFPGWFWQHWNVNAPINQALLKTLILRIYWDGSDKPAVQCPIGDFFGNGLCEISNFTSKYIGMSSGGFFCKFPMPFKTGFRIEIENVDEKIDTEVFMNVLYQVENSPPENSGYFHTQFNTNKNNGPETVQIADISGKGHFVGCVLSMQAEEHNYLSYLEAPEYIYIDEDWESPRIVGTGLEDYFIGGWYFREGEFAGELHGVPSKDTLNSSIAMYRLHDKDAIRFNERLRFDFVNPWDPDRLKPFVYSSAAFYYLDSPEGQCKDIPSTEKLLCWYRIKNTDHQSIP
;
A
#
# COMPACT_ATOMS: atom_id res chain seq x y z
N MET A 1 -2.59 -7.98 -22.69
CA MET A 1 -1.31 -7.38 -22.26
C MET A 1 -0.70 -6.68 -23.47
N PRO A 2 0.01 -5.56 -23.30
CA PRO A 2 0.78 -4.99 -24.40
C PRO A 2 1.80 -6.03 -24.88
N ASP A 3 1.86 -6.23 -26.20
CA ASP A 3 2.77 -7.17 -26.82
C ASP A 3 4.21 -6.62 -26.74
N LEU A 4 5.08 -7.35 -26.04
CA LEU A 4 6.48 -6.98 -25.84
C LEU A 4 7.29 -6.98 -27.14
N SER A 5 6.80 -7.64 -28.19
CA SER A 5 7.48 -7.69 -29.49
C SER A 5 7.28 -6.44 -30.35
N ASN A 6 6.29 -5.59 -30.00
CA ASN A 6 6.02 -4.35 -30.74
C ASN A 6 7.02 -3.24 -30.38
N PHE A 7 7.57 -2.59 -31.40
CA PHE A 7 8.37 -1.38 -31.20
C PHE A 7 7.50 -0.24 -30.66
N LYS A 8 8.03 0.46 -29.64
CA LYS A 8 7.42 1.66 -29.08
C LYS A 8 8.36 2.85 -29.29
N ASN A 9 7.79 4.01 -29.61
CA ASN A 9 8.53 5.25 -29.76
C ASN A 9 8.61 5.99 -28.41
N GLU A 10 9.30 5.37 -27.44
CA GLU A 10 9.43 5.83 -26.06
C GLU A 10 10.90 5.78 -25.63
N THR A 11 11.32 6.65 -24.71
CA THR A 11 12.67 6.60 -24.13
C THR A 11 12.61 6.14 -22.68
N THR A 12 13.33 5.08 -22.33
CA THR A 12 13.45 4.65 -20.93
C THR A 12 14.43 5.52 -20.17
N LYS A 13 14.03 5.94 -18.98
CA LYS A 13 14.88 6.64 -18.01
C LYS A 13 14.77 5.99 -16.63
N GLN A 14 15.70 6.36 -15.76
CA GLN A 14 15.77 5.87 -14.40
C GLN A 14 15.95 7.03 -13.41
N LEU A 15 15.23 6.97 -12.29
CA LEU A 15 15.54 7.72 -11.08
C LEU A 15 16.06 6.72 -10.04
N THR A 16 17.21 7.00 -9.42
CA THR A 16 17.84 6.09 -8.45
C THR A 16 18.49 6.86 -7.31
N THR A 17 18.58 6.24 -6.13
CA THR A 17 19.37 6.75 -5.00
C THR A 17 20.88 6.57 -5.20
N PHE A 18 21.31 5.84 -6.23
CA PHE A 18 22.73 5.66 -6.52
C PHE A 18 23.35 6.95 -7.05
N ASN A 19 24.31 7.50 -6.31
CA ASN A 19 25.10 8.64 -6.76
C ASN A 19 26.34 8.16 -7.52
N LEU A 20 26.41 8.43 -8.83
CA LEU A 20 27.50 7.98 -9.70
C LEU A 20 28.88 8.53 -9.30
N GLU A 21 28.93 9.78 -8.86
CA GLU A 21 30.19 10.46 -8.50
C GLU A 21 30.73 9.96 -7.16
N LYS A 22 29.86 9.86 -6.16
CA LYS A 22 30.21 9.46 -4.79
C LYS A 22 30.23 7.95 -4.60
N LYS A 23 29.66 7.18 -5.54
CA LYS A 23 29.44 5.73 -5.48
C LYS A 23 28.67 5.29 -4.22
N THR A 24 27.81 6.17 -3.69
CA THR A 24 26.92 5.88 -2.57
C THR A 24 25.60 5.34 -3.10
N LYS A 25 25.08 4.27 -2.50
CA LYS A 25 23.89 3.56 -2.98
C LYS A 25 22.57 4.11 -2.40
N THR A 26 22.66 4.78 -1.26
CA THR A 26 21.53 5.11 -0.41
C THR A 26 21.41 6.61 -0.18
N ILE A 27 20.21 7.02 0.23
CA ILE A 27 19.95 8.33 0.83
C ILE A 27 19.54 8.10 2.28
N ALA A 28 20.19 8.79 3.21
CA ALA A 28 19.85 8.72 4.63
C ALA A 28 18.46 9.34 4.88
N VAL A 29 17.67 8.69 5.72
CA VAL A 29 16.37 9.18 6.20
C VAL A 29 16.37 9.11 7.74
N PRO A 30 16.98 10.12 8.40
CA PRO A 30 17.02 10.18 9.85
C PRO A 30 15.63 10.25 10.45
N ARG A 31 15.47 9.81 11.69
CA ARG A 31 14.20 9.90 12.42
C ARG A 31 13.68 11.34 12.48
N GLY A 32 12.37 11.50 12.38
CA GLY A 32 11.70 12.80 12.37
C GLY A 32 12.00 13.66 11.14
N GLN A 33 12.66 13.12 10.11
CA GLN A 33 12.95 13.83 8.87
C GLN A 33 12.08 13.34 7.73
N LYS A 34 11.75 14.28 6.84
CA LYS A 34 11.14 14.02 5.55
C LYS A 34 12.13 14.39 4.45
N ILE A 35 12.48 13.42 3.61
CA ILE A 35 13.56 13.53 2.63
C ILE A 35 13.01 13.28 1.23
N THR A 36 13.28 14.20 0.31
CA THR A 36 13.06 13.98 -1.13
C THR A 36 14.10 13.01 -1.67
N LEU A 37 13.67 11.83 -2.12
CA LEU A 37 14.57 10.86 -2.75
C LEU A 37 14.87 11.21 -4.20
N GLY A 38 13.96 11.93 -4.86
CA GLY A 38 14.20 12.49 -6.19
C GLY A 38 12.97 13.15 -6.79
N GLU A 39 13.24 13.95 -7.82
CA GLU A 39 12.24 14.70 -8.58
C GLU A 39 12.60 14.63 -10.08
N VAL A 40 11.59 14.41 -10.91
CA VAL A 40 11.72 14.32 -12.37
C VAL A 40 10.77 15.30 -13.02
N LYS A 41 11.24 16.00 -14.05
CA LYS A 41 10.44 16.89 -14.90
C LYS A 41 10.17 16.27 -16.27
N GLY A 42 9.06 16.65 -16.88
CA GLY A 42 8.59 16.16 -18.17
C GLY A 42 7.34 15.29 -18.04
N HIS A 43 6.99 14.57 -19.10
CA HIS A 43 5.86 13.64 -19.10
C HIS A 43 6.32 12.21 -19.35
N GLY A 44 5.52 11.26 -18.90
CA GLY A 44 5.81 9.85 -19.03
C GLY A 44 4.95 8.97 -18.14
N CYS A 45 5.39 7.74 -17.94
CA CYS A 45 4.75 6.78 -17.06
C CYS A 45 5.81 6.01 -16.26
N ILE A 46 5.67 5.98 -14.93
CA ILE A 46 6.43 5.05 -14.08
C ILE A 46 5.84 3.66 -14.26
N ASN A 47 6.68 2.68 -14.58
CA ASN A 47 6.25 1.29 -14.78
C ASN A 47 6.84 0.34 -13.74
N GLN A 48 7.88 0.77 -13.02
CA GLN A 48 8.45 0.00 -11.94
C GLN A 48 9.09 0.92 -10.91
N LEU A 49 8.56 0.89 -9.69
CA LEU A 49 9.17 1.41 -8.48
C LEU A 49 9.71 0.22 -7.69
N TRP A 50 10.98 0.25 -7.31
CA TRP A 50 11.59 -0.68 -6.38
C TRP A 50 12.30 0.09 -5.28
N LEU A 51 12.21 -0.39 -4.04
CA LEU A 51 12.99 0.12 -2.93
C LEU A 51 13.35 -0.98 -1.92
N THR A 52 14.34 -0.71 -1.08
CA THR A 52 14.63 -1.45 0.14
C THR A 52 15.32 -0.51 1.15
N PHE A 53 15.28 -0.86 2.42
CA PHE A 53 15.81 -0.06 3.52
C PHE A 53 16.06 -0.97 4.72
N PRO A 54 17.12 -0.76 5.51
CA PRO A 54 17.38 -1.51 6.73
C PRO A 54 16.68 -0.88 7.94
N GLY A 55 16.98 -1.36 9.15
CA GLY A 55 16.41 -0.84 10.41
C GLY A 55 15.24 -1.67 10.94
N TRP A 56 14.50 -2.35 10.05
CA TRP A 56 13.65 -3.49 10.44
C TRP A 56 14.44 -4.82 10.43
N PHE A 57 15.67 -4.80 9.90
CA PHE A 57 16.74 -5.78 10.07
C PHE A 57 18.08 -5.04 10.26
N TRP A 58 19.18 -5.77 10.56
CA TRP A 58 20.48 -5.14 10.85
C TRP A 58 20.97 -4.25 9.71
N GLN A 59 21.32 -3.01 10.06
CA GLN A 59 21.91 -2.06 9.12
C GLN A 59 23.35 -2.45 8.85
N HIS A 60 23.73 -2.63 7.58
CA HIS A 60 25.12 -2.92 7.17
C HIS A 60 25.80 -4.00 8.01
N TRP A 61 25.08 -5.10 8.30
CA TRP A 61 25.64 -6.24 9.04
C TRP A 61 26.08 -5.89 10.48
N ASN A 62 25.70 -4.70 10.97
CA ASN A 62 26.03 -4.24 12.32
C ASN A 62 25.08 -4.88 13.33
N VAL A 63 25.53 -5.96 13.96
CA VAL A 63 24.78 -6.70 14.97
C VAL A 63 24.40 -5.88 16.21
N ASN A 64 25.04 -4.71 16.41
CA ASN A 64 24.74 -3.80 17.50
C ASN A 64 23.78 -2.66 17.09
N ALA A 65 23.41 -2.55 15.81
CA ALA A 65 22.45 -1.55 15.37
C ALA A 65 21.05 -1.88 15.93
N PRO A 66 20.28 -0.87 16.38
CA PRO A 66 18.92 -1.11 16.82
C PRO A 66 18.07 -1.60 15.65
N ILE A 67 17.21 -2.58 15.91
CA ILE A 67 16.21 -3.08 14.98
C ILE A 67 14.83 -2.81 15.55
N ASN A 68 13.91 -2.37 14.70
CA ASN A 68 12.50 -2.30 15.02
C ASN A 68 11.65 -2.61 13.78
N GLN A 69 10.90 -3.70 13.84
CA GLN A 69 9.96 -4.06 12.76
C GLN A 69 8.86 -3.02 12.54
N ALA A 70 8.56 -2.20 13.56
CA ALA A 70 7.65 -1.05 13.42
C ALA A 70 8.08 -0.08 12.32
N LEU A 71 9.36 -0.06 11.92
CA LEU A 71 9.86 0.77 10.82
C LEU A 71 9.09 0.53 9.50
N LEU A 72 8.60 -0.69 9.28
CA LEU A 72 7.75 -1.01 8.12
C LEU A 72 6.46 -0.16 8.11
N LYS A 73 5.98 0.27 9.27
CA LYS A 73 4.76 1.07 9.43
C LYS A 73 5.03 2.55 9.75
N THR A 74 6.23 2.89 10.20
CA THR A 74 6.63 4.26 10.55
C THR A 74 7.52 4.93 9.49
N LEU A 75 7.84 4.23 8.40
CA LEU A 75 8.43 4.82 7.19
C LEU A 75 7.33 5.09 6.16
N ILE A 76 7.06 6.37 5.87
CA ILE A 76 5.94 6.83 5.05
C ILE A 76 6.41 7.16 3.64
N LEU A 77 5.86 6.46 2.65
CA LEU A 77 6.04 6.77 1.23
C LEU A 77 5.11 7.90 0.80
N ARG A 78 5.65 8.90 0.11
CA ARG A 78 4.87 9.94 -0.56
C ARG A 78 5.23 10.08 -2.02
N ILE A 79 4.21 10.20 -2.88
CA ILE A 79 4.38 10.49 -4.30
C ILE A 79 3.47 11.66 -4.69
N TYR A 80 4.06 12.63 -5.40
CA TYR A 80 3.42 13.83 -5.89
C TYR A 80 3.47 13.85 -7.41
N TRP A 81 2.37 14.25 -8.03
CA TRP A 81 2.27 14.39 -9.49
C TRP A 81 2.18 15.86 -9.88
N ASP A 82 2.82 16.21 -10.98
CA ASP A 82 2.64 17.45 -11.73
C ASP A 82 2.69 18.75 -10.91
N GLY A 83 3.54 18.78 -9.89
CA GLY A 83 3.72 19.95 -9.02
C GLY A 83 2.61 20.15 -7.98
N SER A 84 1.73 19.16 -7.78
CA SER A 84 0.72 19.18 -6.71
C SER A 84 1.37 19.37 -5.33
N ASP A 85 0.77 20.21 -4.50
CA ASP A 85 1.17 20.42 -3.11
C ASP A 85 0.77 19.24 -2.20
N LYS A 86 -0.29 18.51 -2.58
CA LYS A 86 -0.79 17.34 -1.84
C LYS A 86 -0.31 16.04 -2.48
N PRO A 87 0.20 15.08 -1.69
CA PRO A 87 0.66 13.80 -2.22
C PRO A 87 -0.54 12.94 -2.65
N ALA A 88 -0.48 12.43 -3.88
CA ALA A 88 -1.45 11.47 -4.41
C ALA A 88 -1.30 10.09 -3.76
N VAL A 89 -0.09 9.75 -3.34
CA VAL A 89 0.20 8.56 -2.52
C VAL A 89 0.77 9.03 -1.20
N GLN A 90 0.18 8.64 -0.08
CA GLN A 90 0.72 8.81 1.27
C GLN A 90 0.34 7.58 2.10
N CYS A 91 1.31 6.71 2.37
CA CYS A 91 1.04 5.42 3.01
C CYS A 91 2.31 4.89 3.69
N PRO A 92 2.21 4.21 4.85
CA PRO A 92 3.31 3.41 5.36
C PRO A 92 3.80 2.39 4.33
N ILE A 93 5.10 2.15 4.27
CA ILE A 93 5.70 1.30 3.25
C ILE A 93 5.19 -0.15 3.34
N GLY A 94 5.15 -0.75 4.52
CA GLY A 94 4.65 -2.11 4.73
C GLY A 94 3.21 -2.25 4.23
N ASP A 95 2.34 -1.32 4.61
CA ASP A 95 0.95 -1.24 4.15
C ASP A 95 0.87 -1.14 2.63
N PHE A 96 1.55 -0.16 2.01
CA PHE A 96 1.52 0.06 0.56
C PHE A 96 1.92 -1.17 -0.25
N PHE A 97 2.91 -1.95 0.22
CA PHE A 97 3.39 -3.14 -0.48
C PHE A 97 2.70 -4.44 -0.04
N GLY A 98 1.68 -4.37 0.82
CA GLY A 98 0.71 -5.45 1.04
C GLY A 98 0.81 -6.19 2.37
N ASN A 99 1.60 -5.72 3.33
CA ASN A 99 1.56 -6.23 4.70
C ASN A 99 1.74 -5.09 5.73
N GLY A 100 0.62 -4.66 6.30
CA GLY A 100 0.54 -3.63 7.33
C GLY A 100 0.75 -4.14 8.76
N LEU A 101 1.10 -5.41 8.98
CA LEU A 101 1.28 -6.03 10.30
C LEU A 101 2.66 -5.78 10.94
N CYS A 102 3.45 -4.85 10.38
CA CYS A 102 4.87 -4.66 10.73
C CYS A 102 5.70 -5.93 10.49
N GLU A 103 5.43 -6.65 9.41
CA GLU A 103 6.14 -7.88 9.05
C GLU A 103 6.45 -7.89 7.55
N ILE A 104 7.55 -8.53 7.16
CA ILE A 104 7.82 -8.84 5.75
C ILE A 104 7.10 -10.13 5.37
N SER A 105 6.39 -10.08 4.25
CA SER A 105 5.87 -11.28 3.59
C SER A 105 6.53 -11.46 2.24
N ASN A 106 7.12 -12.63 1.98
CA ASN A 106 7.64 -12.94 0.65
C ASN A 106 6.50 -13.36 -0.27
N PHE A 107 6.02 -12.44 -1.11
CA PHE A 107 4.97 -12.70 -2.09
C PHE A 107 5.12 -11.84 -3.35
N THR A 108 4.51 -12.27 -4.44
CA THR A 108 4.48 -11.52 -5.70
C THR A 108 3.06 -11.52 -6.24
N SER A 109 2.49 -10.33 -6.43
CA SER A 109 1.28 -10.12 -7.22
C SER A 109 1.65 -9.49 -8.57
N LYS A 110 0.64 -9.16 -9.38
CA LYS A 110 0.80 -8.47 -10.65
C LYS A 110 1.41 -7.08 -10.50
N TYR A 111 0.94 -6.30 -9.52
CA TYR A 111 1.31 -4.89 -9.38
C TYR A 111 2.12 -4.57 -8.14
N ILE A 112 2.01 -5.30 -7.03
CA ILE A 112 2.77 -5.03 -5.80
C ILE A 112 3.37 -6.32 -5.22
N GLY A 113 4.36 -6.18 -4.36
CA GLY A 113 4.83 -7.29 -3.55
C GLY A 113 6.10 -6.97 -2.76
N MET A 114 6.50 -7.94 -1.95
CA MET A 114 7.77 -7.92 -1.24
C MET A 114 8.52 -9.23 -1.55
N SER A 115 9.78 -9.11 -1.94
CA SER A 115 10.62 -10.22 -2.37
C SER A 115 12.01 -10.12 -1.72
N SER A 116 12.28 -10.99 -0.76
CA SER A 116 13.57 -11.11 -0.06
C SER A 116 14.08 -9.77 0.48
N GLY A 117 13.21 -8.98 1.11
CA GLY A 117 13.52 -7.65 1.66
C GLY A 117 13.49 -6.50 0.64
N GLY A 118 13.23 -6.77 -0.64
CA GLY A 118 12.91 -5.75 -1.63
C GLY A 118 11.41 -5.52 -1.75
N PHE A 119 10.99 -4.29 -2.00
CA PHE A 119 9.60 -3.91 -2.19
C PHE A 119 9.42 -3.40 -3.62
N PHE A 120 8.37 -3.82 -4.31
CA PHE A 120 8.15 -3.39 -5.69
C PHE A 120 6.69 -3.00 -5.95
N CYS A 121 6.53 -2.01 -6.82
CA CYS A 121 5.26 -1.59 -7.39
C CYS A 121 5.40 -1.42 -8.90
N LYS A 122 4.46 -1.98 -9.65
CA LYS A 122 4.37 -2.04 -11.11
C LYS A 122 3.04 -1.49 -11.62
N PHE A 123 2.25 -0.84 -10.76
CA PHE A 123 1.13 -0.04 -11.24
C PHE A 123 1.66 1.01 -12.22
N PRO A 124 1.06 1.18 -13.41
CA PRO A 124 1.40 2.29 -14.28
C PRO A 124 1.09 3.62 -13.57
N MET A 125 2.04 4.54 -13.48
CA MET A 125 1.81 5.86 -12.89
C MET A 125 2.14 6.96 -13.90
N PRO A 126 1.18 7.35 -14.74
CA PRO A 126 1.33 8.45 -15.69
C PRO A 126 1.51 9.81 -14.99
N PHE A 127 2.31 10.69 -15.59
CA PHE A 127 2.55 12.06 -15.17
C PHE A 127 2.74 12.98 -16.39
N LYS A 128 2.34 14.25 -16.29
CA LYS A 128 2.33 15.19 -17.45
C LYS A 128 3.39 16.29 -17.36
N THR A 129 3.80 16.70 -16.17
CA THR A 129 4.84 17.74 -15.97
C THR A 129 5.95 17.30 -15.04
N GLY A 130 5.70 16.27 -14.21
CA GLY A 130 6.75 15.62 -13.43
C GLY A 130 6.21 14.79 -12.28
N PHE A 131 7.14 14.23 -11.51
CA PHE A 131 6.82 13.56 -10.25
C PHE A 131 7.91 13.80 -9.20
N ARG A 132 7.52 13.71 -7.93
CA ARG A 132 8.44 13.77 -6.77
C ARG A 132 8.14 12.62 -5.83
N ILE A 133 9.18 11.94 -5.36
CA ILE A 133 9.07 10.88 -4.36
C ILE A 133 9.77 11.33 -3.07
N GLU A 134 9.05 11.28 -1.97
CA GLU A 134 9.57 11.58 -0.64
C GLU A 134 9.37 10.39 0.29
N ILE A 135 10.29 10.23 1.24
CA ILE A 135 10.13 9.32 2.38
C ILE A 135 10.20 10.15 3.66
N GLU A 136 9.28 9.90 4.59
CA GLU A 136 9.35 10.43 5.95
C GLU A 136 9.53 9.31 6.95
N ASN A 137 10.46 9.49 7.86
CA ASN A 137 10.68 8.57 8.97
C ASN A 137 10.05 9.15 10.23
N VAL A 138 8.89 8.61 10.63
CA VAL A 138 8.19 8.98 11.87
C VAL A 138 8.49 8.00 13.02
N ASP A 139 9.47 7.12 12.85
CA ASP A 139 9.94 6.25 13.92
C ASP A 139 10.65 7.09 15.00
N GLU A 140 10.49 6.74 16.27
CA GLU A 140 11.10 7.47 17.37
C GLU A 140 12.55 7.05 17.64
N LYS A 141 12.93 5.85 17.18
CA LYS A 141 14.14 5.15 17.64
C LYS A 141 15.12 4.83 16.52
N ILE A 142 14.63 4.58 15.31
CA ILE A 142 15.44 4.08 14.21
C ILE A 142 15.72 5.17 13.19
N ASP A 143 16.99 5.51 13.04
CA ASP A 143 17.48 6.19 11.83
C ASP A 143 17.65 5.14 10.74
N THR A 144 17.29 5.44 9.49
CA THR A 144 17.42 4.50 8.38
C THR A 144 17.97 5.19 7.13
N GLU A 145 18.05 4.45 6.05
CA GLU A 145 18.44 4.91 4.73
C GLU A 145 17.70 4.09 3.67
N VAL A 146 17.53 4.65 2.48
CA VAL A 146 16.73 4.04 1.42
C VAL A 146 17.56 3.81 0.17
N PHE A 147 17.45 2.60 -0.38
CA PHE A 147 17.80 2.25 -1.74
C PHE A 147 16.53 2.35 -2.59
N MET A 148 16.57 3.05 -3.72
CA MET A 148 15.43 3.17 -4.61
C MET A 148 15.85 3.12 -6.07
N ASN A 149 15.04 2.48 -6.91
CA ASN A 149 15.13 2.49 -8.36
C ASN A 149 13.73 2.65 -8.95
N VAL A 150 13.55 3.66 -9.80
CA VAL A 150 12.32 3.94 -10.52
C VAL A 150 12.61 3.92 -12.01
N LEU A 151 12.00 2.99 -12.72
CA LEU A 151 12.05 2.91 -14.18
C LEU A 151 10.78 3.53 -14.75
N TYR A 152 10.97 4.46 -15.69
CA TYR A 152 9.88 5.17 -16.32
C TYR A 152 10.15 5.39 -17.81
N GLN A 153 9.07 5.48 -18.58
CA GLN A 153 9.09 5.73 -20.02
C GLN A 153 8.74 7.20 -20.25
N VAL A 154 9.57 7.90 -21.02
CA VAL A 154 9.27 9.23 -21.55
C VAL A 154 8.61 9.03 -22.91
N GLU A 155 7.35 9.41 -22.99
CA GLU A 155 6.55 9.37 -24.21
C GLU A 155 6.74 10.66 -25.01
N ASN A 156 6.33 10.72 -26.28
CA ASN A 156 6.38 11.95 -27.08
C ASN A 156 5.22 12.91 -26.80
N SER A 157 4.15 12.41 -26.19
CA SER A 157 3.00 13.19 -25.72
C SER A 157 2.43 12.50 -24.47
N PRO A 158 1.91 13.23 -23.48
CA PRO A 158 1.21 12.61 -22.36
C PRO A 158 0.00 11.82 -22.88
N PRO A 159 -0.34 10.65 -22.29
CA PRO A 159 -1.53 9.91 -22.72
C PRO A 159 -2.79 10.77 -22.50
N GLU A 160 -3.55 11.02 -23.56
CA GLU A 160 -4.72 11.94 -23.50
C GLU A 160 -5.80 11.48 -22.51
N ASN A 161 -5.87 10.18 -22.22
CA ASN A 161 -6.86 9.55 -21.32
C ASN A 161 -6.24 8.83 -20.11
N SER A 162 -5.02 9.16 -19.69
CA SER A 162 -4.45 8.59 -18.46
C SER A 162 -4.93 9.30 -17.20
N GLY A 163 -5.37 8.52 -16.21
CA GLY A 163 -5.49 9.00 -14.83
C GLY A 163 -4.16 8.96 -14.09
N TYR A 164 -4.10 9.68 -12.97
CA TYR A 164 -3.01 9.67 -12.00
C TYR A 164 -3.21 8.55 -11.00
N PHE A 165 -2.15 7.85 -10.62
CA PHE A 165 -2.23 6.82 -9.59
C PHE A 165 -2.32 7.45 -8.20
N HIS A 166 -3.30 7.04 -7.41
CA HIS A 166 -3.54 7.53 -6.06
C HIS A 166 -3.59 6.39 -5.05
N THR A 167 -3.40 6.74 -3.79
CA THR A 167 -3.62 5.85 -2.66
C THR A 167 -4.43 6.57 -1.59
N GLN A 168 -5.30 5.84 -0.88
CA GLN A 168 -5.90 6.32 0.36
C GLN A 168 -5.61 5.33 1.47
N PHE A 169 -4.80 5.76 2.43
CA PHE A 169 -4.48 4.98 3.62
C PHE A 169 -5.52 5.21 4.71
N ASN A 170 -6.04 4.12 5.28
CA ASN A 170 -6.93 4.16 6.44
C ASN A 170 -6.39 3.21 7.51
N THR A 171 -6.46 3.64 8.77
CA THR A 171 -6.15 2.78 9.93
C THR A 171 -7.00 3.18 11.11
N ASN A 172 -7.51 2.20 11.84
CA ASN A 172 -8.26 2.46 13.05
C ASN A 172 -8.33 1.25 13.98
N LYS A 173 -8.68 1.52 15.23
CA LYS A 173 -9.24 0.51 16.13
C LYS A 173 -10.75 0.52 15.98
N ASN A 174 -11.32 -0.67 15.80
CA ASN A 174 -12.75 -0.90 15.70
C ASN A 174 -13.19 -1.70 16.93
N ASN A 175 -14.24 -1.26 17.61
CA ASN A 175 -14.76 -1.95 18.80
C ASN A 175 -15.64 -3.17 18.47
N GLY A 176 -15.76 -3.53 17.18
CA GLY A 176 -16.56 -4.63 16.66
C GLY A 176 -17.61 -4.17 15.64
N PRO A 177 -18.59 -3.33 16.03
CA PRO A 177 -19.75 -3.01 15.20
C PRO A 177 -19.55 -1.88 14.18
N GLU A 178 -18.40 -1.19 14.22
CA GLU A 178 -18.17 -0.07 13.31
C GLU A 178 -17.83 -0.58 11.91
N THR A 179 -18.08 0.23 10.88
CA THR A 179 -17.70 -0.13 9.50
C THR A 179 -16.20 0.01 9.29
N VAL A 180 -15.63 -0.86 8.47
CA VAL A 180 -14.23 -0.75 8.03
C VAL A 180 -14.20 0.00 6.70
N GLN A 181 -13.93 1.31 6.73
CA GLN A 181 -13.81 2.12 5.52
C GLN A 181 -12.47 1.85 4.82
N ILE A 182 -12.56 1.45 3.54
CA ILE A 182 -11.42 1.22 2.65
C ILE A 182 -11.17 2.44 1.78
N ALA A 183 -12.23 3.03 1.22
CA ALA A 183 -12.12 4.18 0.33
C ALA A 183 -13.30 5.15 0.51
N ASP A 184 -12.99 6.44 0.42
CA ASP A 184 -13.93 7.56 0.30
C ASP A 184 -13.28 8.57 -0.66
N ILE A 185 -13.65 8.49 -1.93
CA ILE A 185 -12.97 9.13 -3.05
C ILE A 185 -13.95 10.06 -3.76
N SER A 186 -13.50 11.27 -4.08
CA SER A 186 -14.23 12.22 -4.93
C SER A 186 -13.50 12.44 -6.26
N GLY A 187 -14.24 12.79 -7.32
CA GLY A 187 -13.72 12.99 -8.67
C GLY A 187 -14.03 11.83 -9.61
N LYS A 188 -13.50 11.90 -10.84
CA LYS A 188 -13.75 10.90 -11.88
C LYS A 188 -12.59 9.92 -11.94
N GLY A 189 -12.91 8.63 -11.93
CA GLY A 189 -11.85 7.64 -11.81
C GLY A 189 -12.29 6.19 -11.82
N HIS A 190 -11.39 5.35 -11.34
CA HIS A 190 -11.66 3.95 -11.10
C HIS A 190 -10.80 3.37 -9.98
N PHE A 191 -11.42 2.57 -9.13
CA PHE A 191 -10.78 1.83 -8.07
C PHE A 191 -10.18 0.54 -8.64
N VAL A 192 -8.91 0.29 -8.33
CA VAL A 192 -8.11 -0.81 -8.88
C VAL A 192 -7.62 -1.80 -7.83
N GLY A 193 -8.09 -1.68 -6.59
CA GLY A 193 -7.84 -2.68 -5.55
C GLY A 193 -7.47 -2.09 -4.22
N CYS A 194 -7.21 -2.97 -3.27
CA CYS A 194 -6.71 -2.61 -1.96
C CYS A 194 -5.88 -3.73 -1.35
N VAL A 195 -5.14 -3.33 -0.34
CA VAL A 195 -4.55 -4.19 0.69
C VAL A 195 -5.25 -3.90 2.00
N LEU A 196 -5.44 -4.92 2.82
CA LEU A 196 -6.05 -4.82 4.14
C LEU A 196 -5.31 -5.75 5.09
N SER A 197 -4.85 -5.20 6.20
CA SER A 197 -4.26 -5.93 7.30
C SER A 197 -5.13 -5.76 8.53
N MET A 198 -5.43 -6.84 9.23
CA MET A 198 -6.32 -6.86 10.38
C MET A 198 -5.74 -7.73 11.49
N GLN A 199 -6.03 -7.37 12.74
CA GLN A 199 -5.69 -8.18 13.91
C GLN A 199 -6.75 -8.00 15.01
N ALA A 200 -7.34 -9.09 15.46
CA ALA A 200 -8.27 -9.05 16.60
C ALA A 200 -7.55 -9.00 17.95
N GLU A 201 -8.19 -8.39 18.94
CA GLU A 201 -7.76 -8.46 20.34
C GLU A 201 -7.85 -9.89 20.86
N GLU A 202 -8.99 -10.56 20.58
CA GLU A 202 -9.24 -11.93 20.97
C GLU A 202 -8.47 -12.91 20.06
N HIS A 203 -7.81 -13.90 20.67
CA HIS A 203 -7.04 -14.92 19.97
C HIS A 203 -7.97 -15.97 19.36
N ASN A 204 -7.57 -16.56 18.22
CA ASN A 204 -8.35 -17.55 17.48
C ASN A 204 -9.78 -17.09 17.11
N TYR A 205 -10.00 -15.78 16.94
CA TYR A 205 -11.30 -15.20 16.64
C TYR A 205 -11.23 -14.26 15.43
N LEU A 206 -11.75 -14.72 14.29
CA LEU A 206 -11.64 -14.06 12.99
C LEU A 206 -12.99 -13.51 12.47
N SER A 207 -13.95 -13.26 13.36
CA SER A 207 -15.30 -12.79 12.95
C SER A 207 -15.31 -11.47 12.17
N TYR A 208 -14.25 -10.67 12.25
CA TYR A 208 -14.11 -9.47 11.42
C TYR A 208 -14.13 -9.81 9.92
N LEU A 209 -13.81 -11.06 9.55
CA LEU A 209 -13.88 -11.54 8.18
C LEU A 209 -15.33 -11.67 7.67
N GLU A 210 -16.34 -11.63 8.53
CA GLU A 210 -17.74 -11.87 8.11
C GLU A 210 -18.43 -10.62 7.56
N ALA A 211 -17.72 -9.51 7.48
CA ALA A 211 -18.27 -8.24 7.02
C ALA A 211 -18.28 -8.18 5.49
N PRO A 212 -19.43 -8.29 4.79
CA PRO A 212 -19.51 -8.06 3.35
C PRO A 212 -19.09 -6.64 2.93
N GLU A 213 -18.56 -6.51 1.72
CA GLU A 213 -18.29 -5.22 1.09
C GLU A 213 -19.60 -4.53 0.67
N TYR A 214 -19.65 -3.22 0.89
CA TYR A 214 -20.70 -2.32 0.46
C TYR A 214 -20.03 -1.19 -0.33
N ILE A 215 -20.31 -1.10 -1.63
CA ILE A 215 -19.69 -0.09 -2.51
C ILE A 215 -20.78 0.79 -3.09
N TYR A 216 -20.65 2.09 -2.81
CA TYR A 216 -21.54 3.17 -3.24
C TYR A 216 -20.84 3.95 -4.35
N ILE A 217 -21.56 4.24 -5.44
CA ILE A 217 -20.98 4.79 -6.66
C ILE A 217 -21.85 5.95 -7.13
N ASP A 218 -21.23 7.12 -7.32
CA ASP A 218 -21.85 8.32 -7.86
C ASP A 218 -23.13 8.73 -7.09
N GLU A 219 -24.30 8.66 -7.73
CA GLU A 219 -25.60 9.00 -7.15
C GLU A 219 -26.16 7.95 -6.18
N ASP A 220 -25.69 6.70 -6.21
CA ASP A 220 -26.20 5.60 -5.40
C ASP A 220 -25.62 5.63 -3.98
N TRP A 221 -26.04 6.62 -3.17
CA TRP A 221 -25.53 6.82 -1.80
C TRP A 221 -26.43 6.30 -0.68
N GLU A 222 -27.71 6.05 -0.99
CA GLU A 222 -28.69 5.49 -0.04
C GLU A 222 -28.69 3.95 -0.04
N SER A 223 -28.26 3.34 -1.15
CA SER A 223 -28.14 1.88 -1.29
C SER A 223 -26.84 1.56 -2.03
N PRO A 224 -26.03 0.59 -1.56
CA PRO A 224 -24.82 0.18 -2.25
C PRO A 224 -25.17 -0.41 -3.63
N ARG A 225 -24.36 -0.08 -4.64
CA ARG A 225 -24.47 -0.63 -6.00
C ARG A 225 -23.82 -2.01 -6.10
N ILE A 226 -22.83 -2.30 -5.24
CA ILE A 226 -22.18 -3.61 -5.11
C ILE A 226 -22.24 -4.05 -3.66
N VAL A 227 -22.69 -5.28 -3.44
CA VAL A 227 -22.74 -5.94 -2.13
C VAL A 227 -22.16 -7.35 -2.27
N GLY A 228 -21.25 -7.72 -1.37
CA GLY A 228 -20.72 -9.09 -1.30
C GLY A 228 -21.32 -9.92 -0.18
N THR A 229 -20.59 -10.97 0.21
CA THR A 229 -21.09 -11.99 1.14
C THR A 229 -20.27 -12.11 2.42
N GLY A 230 -19.01 -11.67 2.39
CA GLY A 230 -18.07 -11.72 3.49
C GLY A 230 -16.79 -11.00 3.09
N LEU A 231 -16.01 -10.57 4.07
CA LEU A 231 -14.77 -9.84 3.84
C LEU A 231 -13.76 -10.78 3.18
N GLU A 232 -13.59 -12.01 3.67
CA GLU A 232 -12.67 -12.95 3.02
C GLU A 232 -13.12 -13.29 1.60
N ASP A 233 -14.43 -13.33 1.36
CA ASP A 233 -15.02 -13.63 0.06
C ASP A 233 -14.66 -12.52 -0.95
N TYR A 234 -14.67 -11.24 -0.53
CA TYR A 234 -14.17 -10.14 -1.36
C TYR A 234 -12.72 -10.39 -1.79
N PHE A 235 -11.86 -10.93 -0.92
CA PHE A 235 -10.47 -11.27 -1.25
C PHE A 235 -10.31 -12.62 -1.97
N ILE A 236 -11.41 -13.20 -2.47
CA ILE A 236 -11.47 -14.49 -3.18
C ILE A 236 -10.96 -15.63 -2.29
N GLY A 237 -11.23 -15.50 -0.99
CA GLY A 237 -11.04 -16.54 0.00
C GLY A 237 -12.30 -17.37 0.19
N GLY A 238 -12.38 -17.96 1.37
CA GLY A 238 -13.54 -18.67 1.86
C GLY A 238 -13.18 -19.42 3.13
N TRP A 239 -14.15 -19.54 4.04
CA TRP A 239 -13.98 -20.23 5.32
C TRP A 239 -12.77 -19.69 6.10
N TYR A 240 -12.68 -18.37 6.24
CA TYR A 240 -11.57 -17.69 6.92
C TYR A 240 -10.18 -18.08 6.37
N PHE A 241 -10.08 -18.29 5.05
CA PHE A 241 -8.86 -18.74 4.38
C PHE A 241 -8.32 -20.06 4.97
N ARG A 242 -9.17 -21.09 5.06
CA ARG A 242 -8.90 -22.34 5.79
C ARG A 242 -7.53 -22.96 5.54
N GLU A 243 -7.06 -22.94 4.29
CA GLU A 243 -5.79 -23.56 3.86
C GLU A 243 -4.56 -22.65 4.04
N GLY A 244 -4.73 -21.47 4.63
CA GLY A 244 -3.62 -20.59 5.00
C GLY A 244 -3.22 -19.59 3.92
N GLU A 245 -1.94 -19.26 3.90
CA GLU A 245 -1.33 -18.23 3.05
C GLU A 245 -1.24 -18.67 1.59
N PHE A 246 -1.43 -17.73 0.67
CA PHE A 246 -1.23 -17.93 -0.76
C PHE A 246 -0.99 -16.60 -1.48
N ALA A 247 -0.41 -16.66 -2.67
CA ALA A 247 -0.17 -15.48 -3.50
C ALA A 247 -0.54 -15.76 -4.96
N GLY A 248 -1.55 -15.03 -5.47
CA GLY A 248 -1.93 -15.03 -6.88
C GLY A 248 -1.62 -13.69 -7.56
N GLU A 249 -1.84 -13.61 -8.86
CA GLU A 249 -1.55 -12.36 -9.60
C GLU A 249 -2.42 -11.19 -9.12
N LEU A 250 -3.69 -11.44 -8.81
CA LEU A 250 -4.68 -10.40 -8.52
C LEU A 250 -5.27 -10.48 -7.11
N HIS A 251 -4.98 -11.52 -6.35
CA HIS A 251 -5.45 -11.64 -4.96
C HIS A 251 -4.56 -12.61 -4.18
N GLY A 252 -4.54 -12.46 -2.86
CA GLY A 252 -3.77 -13.35 -1.99
C GLY A 252 -3.82 -12.97 -0.52
N VAL A 253 -3.27 -13.87 0.29
CA VAL A 253 -3.09 -13.74 1.73
C VAL A 253 -1.61 -13.93 2.04
N PRO A 254 -0.80 -12.85 1.97
CA PRO A 254 0.64 -12.92 2.19
C PRO A 254 1.06 -13.18 3.64
N SER A 255 0.17 -13.00 4.61
CA SER A 255 0.41 -13.35 6.02
C SER A 255 -0.88 -13.78 6.68
N LYS A 256 -0.87 -14.90 7.40
CA LYS A 256 -1.97 -15.34 8.25
C LYS A 256 -1.45 -16.00 9.52
N ASP A 257 -1.78 -15.43 10.67
CA ASP A 257 -1.57 -16.05 11.97
C ASP A 257 -2.91 -16.24 12.67
N THR A 258 -3.39 -17.47 12.64
CA THR A 258 -4.69 -17.83 13.22
C THR A 258 -4.67 -17.72 14.76
N LEU A 259 -3.54 -18.03 15.41
CA LEU A 259 -3.40 -17.92 16.86
C LEU A 259 -3.49 -16.46 17.31
N ASN A 260 -2.82 -15.57 16.58
CA ASN A 260 -2.87 -14.13 16.85
C ASN A 260 -4.07 -13.43 16.20
N SER A 261 -4.95 -14.14 15.52
CA SER A 261 -6.07 -13.57 14.78
C SER A 261 -5.65 -12.46 13.81
N SER A 262 -4.46 -12.55 13.21
CA SER A 262 -3.94 -11.56 12.27
C SER A 262 -3.92 -12.07 10.84
N ILE A 263 -4.23 -11.18 9.91
CA ILE A 263 -4.21 -11.48 8.48
C ILE A 263 -3.83 -10.24 7.68
N ALA A 264 -3.00 -10.42 6.66
CA ALA A 264 -2.78 -9.45 5.61
C ALA A 264 -3.28 -10.05 4.29
N MET A 265 -4.03 -9.27 3.54
CA MET A 265 -4.71 -9.68 2.32
C MET A 265 -4.67 -8.58 1.27
N TYR A 266 -4.71 -8.96 0.00
CA TYR A 266 -4.80 -8.03 -1.11
C TYR A 266 -5.76 -8.54 -2.18
N ARG A 267 -6.43 -7.60 -2.85
CA ARG A 267 -7.17 -7.82 -4.09
C ARG A 267 -6.93 -6.64 -5.01
N LEU A 268 -6.50 -6.93 -6.23
CA LEU A 268 -6.21 -5.98 -7.28
C LEU A 268 -7.20 -6.23 -8.41
N HIS A 269 -7.90 -5.19 -8.83
CA HIS A 269 -8.79 -5.24 -9.98
C HIS A 269 -8.04 -4.89 -11.26
N ASP A 270 -8.32 -5.62 -12.32
CA ASP A 270 -7.78 -5.34 -13.66
C ASP A 270 -8.94 -5.12 -14.62
N LYS A 271 -9.47 -6.21 -15.20
CA LYS A 271 -10.63 -6.13 -16.09
C LYS A 271 -11.92 -5.70 -15.37
N ASP A 272 -11.97 -5.92 -14.06
CA ASP A 272 -13.09 -5.68 -13.15
C ASP A 272 -12.92 -4.41 -12.30
N ALA A 273 -12.08 -3.46 -12.72
CA ALA A 273 -11.94 -2.17 -12.04
C ALA A 273 -13.30 -1.44 -11.90
N ILE A 274 -13.53 -0.88 -10.71
CA ILE A 274 -14.81 -0.25 -10.35
C ILE A 274 -14.76 1.22 -10.77
N ARG A 275 -15.55 1.59 -11.77
CA ARG A 275 -15.53 2.93 -12.38
C ARG A 275 -16.57 3.85 -11.73
N PHE A 276 -16.23 5.12 -11.61
CA PHE A 276 -17.10 6.16 -11.04
C PHE A 276 -16.82 7.50 -11.74
N ASN A 277 -17.82 8.37 -11.80
CA ASN A 277 -17.73 9.68 -12.46
C ASN A 277 -17.61 10.84 -11.47
N GLU A 278 -18.13 10.69 -10.26
CA GLU A 278 -18.18 11.75 -9.27
C GLU A 278 -17.60 11.34 -7.92
N ARG A 279 -17.87 10.11 -7.46
CA ARG A 279 -17.39 9.63 -6.16
C ARG A 279 -17.56 8.12 -5.98
N LEU A 280 -16.77 7.56 -5.06
CA LEU A 280 -16.86 6.17 -4.64
C LEU A 280 -16.64 6.06 -3.12
N ARG A 281 -17.49 5.30 -2.44
CA ARG A 281 -17.27 4.85 -1.06
C ARG A 281 -17.28 3.35 -1.01
N PHE A 282 -16.30 2.77 -0.33
CA PHE A 282 -16.18 1.34 -0.11
C PHE A 282 -15.93 1.09 1.38
N ASP A 283 -16.91 0.43 2.00
CA ASP A 283 -16.86 -0.02 3.38
C ASP A 283 -17.09 -1.54 3.48
N PHE A 284 -16.51 -2.19 4.49
CA PHE A 284 -17.02 -3.48 4.97
C PHE A 284 -17.96 -3.25 6.14
N VAL A 285 -19.15 -3.86 6.09
CA VAL A 285 -20.24 -3.63 7.03
C VAL A 285 -20.67 -4.96 7.63
N ASN A 286 -20.49 -5.15 8.94
CA ASN A 286 -20.83 -6.42 9.57
C ASN A 286 -22.33 -6.48 9.96
N PRO A 287 -23.09 -7.48 9.46
CA PRO A 287 -24.53 -7.60 9.73
C PRO A 287 -24.86 -8.38 11.01
N TRP A 288 -23.85 -8.95 11.69
CA TRP A 288 -24.08 -9.77 12.86
C TRP A 288 -24.50 -8.95 14.08
N ASP A 289 -25.13 -9.63 15.04
CA ASP A 289 -25.42 -9.08 16.35
C ASP A 289 -24.14 -8.52 17.01
N PRO A 290 -24.17 -7.31 17.60
CA PRO A 290 -23.02 -6.69 18.25
C PRO A 290 -22.29 -7.58 19.26
N ASP A 291 -22.97 -8.50 19.95
CA ASP A 291 -22.32 -9.38 20.94
C ASP A 291 -21.32 -10.35 20.32
N ARG A 292 -21.49 -10.66 19.02
CA ARG A 292 -20.58 -11.49 18.22
C ARG A 292 -19.41 -10.69 17.65
N LEU A 293 -19.47 -9.37 17.70
CA LEU A 293 -18.45 -8.49 17.14
C LEU A 293 -17.44 -8.14 18.23
N LYS A 294 -16.18 -8.48 17.98
CA LYS A 294 -15.09 -8.28 18.95
C LYS A 294 -14.15 -7.19 18.48
N PRO A 295 -13.46 -6.49 19.39
CA PRO A 295 -12.51 -5.46 19.02
C PRO A 295 -11.37 -5.98 18.13
N PHE A 296 -11.00 -5.18 17.13
CA PHE A 296 -9.87 -5.43 16.24
C PHE A 296 -9.23 -4.12 15.80
N VAL A 297 -8.01 -4.21 15.28
CA VAL A 297 -7.37 -3.11 14.54
C VAL A 297 -7.23 -3.48 13.08
N TYR A 298 -7.23 -2.47 12.23
CA TYR A 298 -6.98 -2.65 10.82
C TYR A 298 -6.18 -1.50 10.24
N SER A 299 -5.50 -1.77 9.14
CA SER A 299 -4.99 -0.76 8.23
C SER A 299 -5.15 -1.22 6.79
N SER A 300 -5.37 -0.26 5.90
CA SER A 300 -5.60 -0.52 4.48
C SER A 300 -4.97 0.56 3.61
N ALA A 301 -4.65 0.19 2.39
CA ALA A 301 -4.34 1.12 1.32
C ALA A 301 -5.23 0.79 0.12
N ALA A 302 -6.13 1.71 -0.22
CA ALA A 302 -6.89 1.68 -1.45
C ALA A 302 -6.05 2.22 -2.60
N PHE A 303 -6.08 1.56 -3.76
CA PHE A 303 -5.42 1.97 -4.99
C PHE A 303 -6.46 2.35 -6.04
N TYR A 304 -6.29 3.51 -6.66
CA TYR A 304 -7.25 4.03 -7.63
C TYR A 304 -6.58 5.03 -8.58
N TYR A 305 -7.26 5.32 -9.69
CA TYR A 305 -6.86 6.38 -10.60
C TYR A 305 -7.90 7.50 -10.62
N LEU A 306 -7.43 8.74 -10.69
CA LEU A 306 -8.26 9.94 -10.87
C LEU A 306 -7.80 10.75 -12.08
N ASP A 307 -8.68 11.57 -12.63
CA ASP A 307 -8.37 12.57 -13.66
C ASP A 307 -7.61 13.80 -13.13
N SER A 308 -7.44 13.91 -11.80
CA SER A 308 -6.71 14.98 -11.13
C SER A 308 -5.38 14.48 -10.52
N PRO A 309 -4.29 15.29 -10.57
CA PRO A 309 -3.05 14.99 -9.87
C PRO A 309 -3.12 15.26 -8.36
N GLU A 310 -4.11 16.04 -7.90
CA GLU A 310 -4.21 16.47 -6.50
C GLU A 310 -4.63 15.32 -5.58
N GLY A 311 -3.79 15.02 -4.59
CA GLY A 311 -4.04 13.93 -3.66
C GLY A 311 -5.16 14.20 -2.66
N GLN A 312 -5.88 13.12 -2.32
CA GLN A 312 -6.97 13.10 -1.32
C GLN A 312 -6.59 12.28 -0.07
N CYS A 313 -5.29 12.15 0.19
CA CYS A 313 -4.79 11.41 1.34
C CYS A 313 -5.20 12.11 2.64
N LYS A 314 -5.64 11.31 3.62
CA LYS A 314 -5.79 11.76 5.02
C LYS A 314 -4.41 11.91 5.65
N ASP A 315 -4.29 12.79 6.64
CA ASP A 315 -3.05 12.92 7.42
C ASP A 315 -2.67 11.58 8.06
N ILE A 316 -1.37 11.31 8.10
CA ILE A 316 -0.84 10.15 8.80
C ILE A 316 -1.12 10.33 10.30
N PRO A 317 -1.79 9.37 10.97
CA PRO A 317 -1.99 9.42 12.40
C PRO A 317 -0.67 9.45 13.20
N SER A 318 -0.75 9.77 14.49
CA SER A 318 0.40 9.64 15.38
C SER A 318 0.98 8.22 15.35
N THR A 319 2.27 8.09 15.63
CA THR A 319 2.96 6.79 15.73
C THR A 319 2.27 5.85 16.71
N GLU A 320 1.77 6.37 17.84
CA GLU A 320 0.95 5.61 18.80
C GLU A 320 -0.29 4.99 18.14
N LYS A 321 -1.03 5.76 17.34
CA LYS A 321 -2.22 5.27 16.64
C LYS A 321 -1.87 4.35 15.47
N LEU A 322 -0.76 4.60 14.76
CA LEU A 322 -0.28 3.69 13.71
C LEU A 322 0.05 2.31 14.27
N LEU A 323 0.69 2.28 15.44
CA LEU A 323 1.17 1.05 16.09
C LEU A 323 0.17 0.48 17.08
N CYS A 324 -1.04 1.02 17.17
CA CYS A 324 -2.04 0.51 18.09
C CYS A 324 -2.38 -0.95 17.74
N TRP A 325 -2.05 -1.85 18.67
CA TRP A 325 -2.37 -3.29 18.71
C TRP A 325 -1.75 -4.24 17.69
N TYR A 326 -0.79 -3.81 16.87
CA TYR A 326 -0.02 -4.79 16.11
C TYR A 326 0.86 -5.59 17.08
N ARG A 327 0.62 -6.92 17.16
CA ARG A 327 1.52 -7.83 17.87
C ARG A 327 2.74 -8.04 17.00
N ILE A 328 3.68 -7.09 17.09
CA ILE A 328 4.93 -7.13 16.34
C ILE A 328 5.72 -8.35 16.79
N LYS A 329 5.97 -9.28 15.87
CA LYS A 329 6.85 -10.42 16.12
C LYS A 329 8.29 -10.03 15.82
N ASN A 330 9.19 -10.43 16.71
CA ASN A 330 10.59 -10.47 16.36
C ASN A 330 10.81 -11.62 15.39
N THR A 331 11.27 -11.32 14.20
CA THR A 331 11.70 -12.32 13.22
C THR A 331 13.22 -12.18 13.05
N ASP A 332 13.94 -13.29 13.20
CA ASP A 332 15.38 -13.32 12.96
C ASP A 332 15.62 -13.35 11.44
N HIS A 333 15.68 -12.18 10.82
CA HIS A 333 16.06 -12.05 9.41
C HIS A 333 17.56 -11.83 9.31
N GLN A 334 18.34 -12.91 9.50
CA GLN A 334 19.78 -12.85 9.29
C GLN A 334 20.05 -12.65 7.79
N SER A 335 20.46 -11.44 7.43
CA SER A 335 21.21 -11.15 6.22
C SER A 335 22.62 -10.89 6.70
N ILE A 336 23.53 -11.87 6.54
CA ILE A 336 24.97 -11.78 6.84
C ILE A 336 25.69 -12.29 5.57
N PRO A 337 26.72 -11.61 5.04
CA PRO A 337 27.37 -11.99 3.77
C PRO A 337 28.14 -13.31 3.88
#